data_AF-A0A0X3XLC0-F1
#
_entry.id   AF-A0A0X3XLC0-F1
#
_cell.length_a   1.000
_cell.length_b   1.000
_cell.length_c   1.000
_cell.angle_alpha   90.00
_cell.angle_beta   90.00
_cell.angle_gamma   90.00
#
_symmetry.space_group_name_H-M   'P 1'
#
loop_
_entity.id
_entity.type
_entity.pdbx_description
1 polymer ?
#
loop_
_entity_poly.entity_id
_entity_poly.type
_entity_poly.pdbx_seq_one_letter_code
_entity_poly.pdbx_strand_id
1 'polypeptide(L)'
;MAGGEDGTGQAGVSEAGPSAWAQELLEHLRPHGRDVGRVVAWLADALRGTACLLDASGALVAGTRPPLDEQLAGAVAAGRIASAAWEGRGRHLRLVRVAGPNPAAAGVLAVSRPEPFDRRAADIVGHTAHVLELLLKAGETTAAGHRLERATSDLRLAILQLLMVEDTVSARRVAAGLWPGLLDTDSACVYVVEGSAEERDRLAEECIDATGERALVVLCPAVDEHVIVVTPGEAEARELRSLIGPRPRTFLGGSARQSLVRTATAYGQAVSALAVAHFRPDKAAVYAERTHPERLVDPAALRCWTARVLGPLDALPHHTRAELLATTRLGLEFTAVNAAKVLGVSRNTVRARMERVEALLSTRFSDLTARAVVHVALNTQEGLAGAPADQIPAHDDPVSLRDLLSGPAMVTWAQDLLSRLDQDTRDLRRTLRAWIAEGGNAERAAQRLGVHAQTVREHVRSAEPVLERRLLAGGSDLYEVVLAHLALGDLEPPALHATKAGV
;
A
#
# COMPACT_ATOMS: atom_id res chain seq x y z
N MET A 1 47.10 -63.48 62.73
CA MET A 1 48.04 -62.61 61.99
C MET A 1 47.21 -61.43 61.49
N ALA A 2 46.80 -60.49 62.34
CA ALA A 2 47.57 -59.37 62.91
C ALA A 2 47.77 -58.23 61.90
N GLY A 3 47.22 -57.04 62.23
CA GLY A 3 47.57 -55.74 61.63
C GLY A 3 46.37 -54.94 61.12
N GLY A 4 45.87 -53.98 61.91
CA GLY A 4 44.92 -52.97 61.47
C GLY A 4 45.61 -51.65 61.10
N GLU A 5 44.88 -50.74 60.46
CA GLU A 5 45.07 -49.28 60.56
C GLU A 5 43.82 -48.53 60.06
N ASP A 6 43.44 -47.53 60.84
CA ASP A 6 42.37 -46.55 60.60
C ASP A 6 42.69 -45.65 59.40
N GLY A 7 41.63 -45.24 58.68
CA GLY A 7 41.70 -44.30 57.57
C GLY A 7 40.39 -43.56 57.36
N THR A 8 40.10 -42.64 58.30
CA THR A 8 39.42 -41.34 58.13
C THR A 8 38.47 -41.15 56.96
N GLY A 9 37.20 -40.92 57.31
CA GLY A 9 36.14 -40.55 56.39
C GLY A 9 36.39 -39.21 55.68
N GLN A 10 36.01 -39.19 54.41
CA GLN A 10 35.62 -37.98 53.69
C GLN A 10 34.12 -38.12 53.39
N ALA A 11 33.34 -37.42 54.22
CA ALA A 11 31.94 -37.15 53.94
C ALA A 11 31.87 -36.39 52.60
N GLY A 12 31.21 -37.02 51.63
CA GLY A 12 30.94 -36.43 50.33
C GLY A 12 30.11 -35.15 50.47
N VAL A 13 30.77 -34.02 50.33
CA VAL A 13 30.12 -32.76 49.98
C VAL A 13 29.73 -32.88 48.51
N SER A 14 28.46 -33.20 48.26
CA SER A 14 27.87 -33.10 46.93
C SER A 14 27.77 -31.61 46.58
N GLU A 15 28.82 -31.07 45.94
CA GLU A 15 28.75 -29.80 45.21
C GLU A 15 27.67 -29.94 44.12
N ALA A 16 26.45 -29.48 44.42
CA ALA A 16 25.45 -29.18 43.41
C ALA A 16 26.00 -28.02 42.57
N GLY A 17 26.65 -28.35 41.47
CA GLY A 17 27.41 -27.42 40.66
C GLY A 17 26.59 -26.24 40.12
N PRO A 18 27.27 -25.17 39.68
CA PRO A 18 26.69 -23.95 39.10
C PRO A 18 25.84 -24.11 37.82
N SER A 19 25.42 -25.33 37.43
CA SER A 19 24.84 -25.62 36.12
C SER A 19 23.31 -25.49 36.02
N ALA A 20 22.54 -25.83 37.06
CA ALA A 20 21.08 -25.96 36.92
C ALA A 20 20.35 -24.61 36.72
N TRP A 21 20.61 -23.64 37.59
CA TRP A 21 19.97 -22.31 37.50
C TRP A 21 20.47 -21.52 36.27
N ALA A 22 21.72 -21.75 35.84
CA ALA A 22 22.27 -21.13 34.65
C ALA A 22 21.60 -21.68 33.39
N GLN A 23 21.29 -22.97 33.37
CA GLN A 23 20.54 -23.62 32.29
C GLN A 23 19.11 -23.08 32.20
N GLU A 24 18.40 -22.96 33.33
CA GLU A 24 17.07 -22.33 33.39
C GLU A 24 17.10 -20.88 32.88
N LEU A 25 18.11 -20.10 33.28
CA LEU A 25 18.28 -18.73 32.81
C LEU A 25 18.53 -18.65 31.29
N LEU A 26 19.28 -19.59 30.72
CA LEU A 26 19.50 -19.67 29.27
C LEU A 26 18.24 -20.09 28.50
N GLU A 27 17.31 -20.83 29.11
CA GLU A 27 16.03 -21.17 28.47
C GLU A 27 15.20 -19.93 28.16
N HIS A 28 15.32 -18.87 28.96
CA HIS A 28 14.67 -17.58 28.70
C HIS A 28 15.24 -16.82 27.49
N LEU A 29 16.39 -17.21 26.95
CA LEU A 29 16.93 -16.65 25.70
C LEU A 29 16.36 -17.33 24.44
N ARG A 30 15.67 -18.46 24.59
CA ARG A 30 15.03 -19.17 23.46
C ARG A 30 13.87 -18.35 22.88
N PRO A 31 13.56 -18.47 21.57
CA PRO A 31 12.59 -17.62 20.88
C PRO A 31 11.22 -17.48 21.58
N HIS A 32 10.71 -18.57 22.18
CA HIS A 32 9.42 -18.60 22.89
C HIS A 32 9.49 -18.14 24.36
N GLY A 33 10.68 -17.86 24.88
CA GLY A 33 10.95 -17.49 26.28
C GLY A 33 11.44 -16.06 26.49
N ARG A 34 11.69 -15.30 25.41
CA ARG A 34 12.24 -13.93 25.43
C ARG A 34 11.24 -12.92 25.96
N ASP A 35 11.13 -12.85 27.27
CA ASP A 35 10.28 -11.89 27.96
C ASP A 35 10.99 -11.37 29.21
N VAL A 36 11.19 -10.05 29.26
CA VAL A 36 11.86 -9.35 30.37
C VAL A 36 11.11 -9.55 31.68
N GLY A 37 9.77 -9.53 31.64
CA GLY A 37 8.91 -9.78 32.80
C GLY A 37 9.06 -11.20 33.34
N ARG A 38 9.12 -12.21 32.47
CA ARG A 38 9.34 -13.61 32.87
C ARG A 38 10.71 -13.81 33.51
N VAL A 39 11.77 -13.20 32.98
CA VAL A 39 13.11 -13.29 33.58
C VAL A 39 13.16 -12.63 34.95
N VAL A 40 12.54 -11.46 35.11
CA VAL A 40 12.47 -10.76 36.41
C VAL A 40 11.60 -11.54 37.41
N ALA A 41 10.50 -12.16 36.97
CA ALA A 41 9.68 -13.03 37.81
C ALA A 41 10.44 -14.29 38.25
N TRP A 42 11.12 -14.97 37.31
CA TRP A 42 11.99 -16.11 37.61
C TRP A 42 13.08 -15.74 38.62
N LEU A 43 13.69 -14.56 38.49
CA LEU A 43 14.70 -14.09 39.45
C LEU A 43 14.12 -13.90 40.86
N ALA A 44 12.92 -13.34 40.97
CA ALA A 44 12.24 -13.18 42.25
C ALA A 44 11.98 -14.54 42.92
N ASP A 45 11.53 -15.53 42.14
CA ASP A 45 11.25 -16.88 42.61
C ASP A 45 12.55 -17.63 42.99
N ALA A 46 13.57 -17.58 42.14
CA ALA A 46 14.87 -18.25 42.34
C ALA A 46 15.58 -17.77 43.61
N LEU A 47 15.39 -16.49 43.99
CA LEU A 47 15.99 -15.89 45.17
C LEU A 47 15.04 -15.77 46.36
N ARG A 48 13.80 -16.29 46.23
CA ARG A 48 12.73 -16.21 47.23
C ARG A 48 12.53 -14.78 47.75
N GLY A 49 12.41 -13.84 46.83
CA GLY A 49 12.41 -12.41 47.11
C GLY A 49 11.48 -11.62 46.20
N THR A 50 11.81 -10.37 46.01
CA THR A 50 11.12 -9.45 45.11
C THR A 50 12.15 -8.85 44.17
N ALA A 51 11.91 -8.88 42.87
CA ALA A 51 12.78 -8.27 41.87
C ALA A 51 12.01 -7.26 41.03
N CYS A 52 12.68 -6.19 40.62
CA CYS A 52 12.20 -5.31 39.57
C CYS A 52 13.32 -4.82 38.66
N LEU A 53 12.96 -4.55 37.42
CA LEU A 53 13.79 -3.81 36.47
C LEU A 53 13.23 -2.40 36.31
N LEU A 54 14.08 -1.39 36.51
CA LEU A 54 13.78 0.02 36.30
C LEU A 54 14.50 0.51 35.04
N ASP A 55 13.90 1.42 34.28
CA ASP A 55 14.58 2.10 33.18
C ASP A 55 15.46 3.27 33.69
N ALA A 56 16.10 3.99 32.76
CA ALA A 56 16.98 5.11 33.08
C ALA A 56 16.27 6.31 33.73
N SER A 57 14.95 6.42 33.59
CA SER A 57 14.11 7.43 34.25
C SER A 57 13.63 7.00 35.64
N GLY A 58 13.88 5.74 36.02
CA GLY A 58 13.39 5.13 37.25
C GLY A 58 11.97 4.56 37.13
N ALA A 59 11.41 4.51 35.92
CA ALA A 59 10.11 3.90 35.69
C ALA A 59 10.22 2.38 35.70
N LEU A 60 9.17 1.71 36.19
CA LEU A 60 9.13 0.25 36.32
C LEU A 60 8.92 -0.40 34.94
N VAL A 61 9.91 -1.18 34.50
CA VAL A 61 9.84 -1.98 33.26
C VAL A 61 9.22 -3.34 33.52
N ALA A 62 9.60 -3.98 34.63
CA ALA A 62 9.12 -5.32 35.00
C ALA A 62 9.25 -5.62 36.50
N GLY A 63 8.43 -6.54 36.99
CA GLY A 63 8.49 -7.04 38.37
C GLY A 63 7.73 -6.17 39.37
N THR A 64 8.10 -6.26 40.65
CA THR A 64 7.47 -5.52 41.74
C THR A 64 8.51 -4.67 42.45
N ARG A 65 8.26 -3.36 42.55
CA ARG A 65 9.24 -2.41 43.10
C ARG A 65 9.42 -2.64 44.61
N PRO A 66 10.61 -3.03 45.09
CA PRO A 66 10.89 -3.05 46.52
C PRO A 66 11.07 -1.62 47.05
N PRO A 67 11.01 -1.39 48.39
CA PRO A 67 11.41 -0.12 48.98
C PRO A 67 12.88 0.15 48.61
N LEU A 68 13.13 1.22 47.85
CA LEU A 68 14.44 1.55 47.31
C LEU A 68 14.75 3.03 47.47
N ASP A 69 16.01 3.33 47.79
CA ASP A 69 16.53 4.69 47.81
C ASP A 69 16.75 5.17 46.35
N GLU A 70 16.01 6.20 45.96
CA GLU A 70 16.05 6.74 44.60
C GLU A 70 17.39 7.38 44.25
N GLN A 71 18.12 7.93 45.24
CA GLN A 71 19.45 8.49 45.01
C GLN A 71 20.46 7.39 44.71
N LEU A 72 20.35 6.26 45.42
CA LEU A 72 21.20 5.08 45.22
C LEU A 72 20.92 4.43 43.86
N ALA A 73 19.65 4.24 43.51
CA ALA A 73 19.23 3.75 42.20
C ALA A 73 19.71 4.67 41.07
N GLY A 74 19.55 5.99 41.22
CA GLY A 74 20.04 6.98 40.25
C GLY A 74 21.57 6.96 40.10
N ALA A 75 22.33 6.71 41.18
CA ALA A 75 23.78 6.58 41.10
C ALA A 75 24.24 5.31 40.36
N VAL A 76 23.52 4.19 40.51
CA VAL A 76 23.77 2.94 39.77
C VAL A 76 23.39 3.09 38.29
N ALA A 77 22.22 3.68 37.99
CA ALA A 77 21.78 3.96 36.62
C ALA A 77 22.80 4.84 35.86
N ALA A 78 23.25 5.92 36.50
CA ALA A 78 24.26 6.84 35.97
C ALA A 78 25.66 6.23 35.83
N GLY A 79 25.88 4.99 36.28
CA GLY A 79 27.18 4.33 36.22
C GLY A 79 28.23 4.92 37.18
N ARG A 80 27.82 5.77 38.13
CA ARG A 80 28.71 6.27 39.20
C ARG A 80 29.09 5.15 40.18
N ILE A 81 28.23 4.13 40.27
CA ILE A 81 28.40 2.95 41.11
C ILE A 81 28.07 1.71 40.26
N ALA A 82 28.95 0.71 40.24
CA ALA A 82 28.74 -0.52 39.45
C ALA A 82 27.58 -1.38 39.99
N SER A 83 27.46 -1.45 41.32
CA SER A 83 26.39 -2.14 42.03
C SER A 83 26.28 -1.57 43.45
N ALA A 84 25.08 -1.57 44.02
CA ALA A 84 24.89 -1.19 45.41
C ALA A 84 24.26 -2.34 46.20
N ALA A 85 24.62 -2.46 47.47
CA ALA A 85 23.96 -3.36 48.41
C ALA A 85 23.53 -2.56 49.64
N TRP A 86 22.36 -2.87 50.16
CA TRP A 86 21.82 -2.23 51.35
C TRP A 86 21.14 -3.28 52.23
N GLU A 87 21.29 -3.11 53.54
CA GLU A 87 20.63 -3.93 54.54
C GLU A 87 19.87 -3.01 55.48
N GLY A 88 18.59 -3.32 55.69
CA GLY A 88 17.78 -2.62 56.68
C GLY A 88 16.34 -3.12 56.70
N ARG A 89 15.66 -2.88 57.82
CA ARG A 89 14.27 -3.32 58.06
C ARG A 89 14.07 -4.83 57.84
N GLY A 90 15.07 -5.65 58.17
CA GLY A 90 15.02 -7.11 58.01
C GLY A 90 15.01 -7.60 56.56
N ARG A 91 15.51 -6.79 55.61
CA ARG A 91 15.70 -7.18 54.21
C ARG A 91 17.06 -6.76 53.69
N HIS A 92 17.56 -7.55 52.74
CA HIS A 92 18.77 -7.26 51.99
C HIS A 92 18.39 -6.87 50.56
N LEU A 93 18.94 -5.77 50.07
CA LEU A 93 18.72 -5.22 48.73
C LEU A 93 20.02 -5.26 47.93
N ARG A 94 19.94 -5.68 46.67
CA ARG A 94 21.02 -5.61 45.69
C ARG A 94 20.54 -4.85 44.46
N LEU A 95 21.29 -3.83 44.07
CA LEU A 95 21.10 -3.05 42.85
C LEU A 95 22.25 -3.36 41.89
N VAL A 96 21.94 -3.76 40.68
CA VAL A 96 22.91 -3.98 39.61
C VAL A 96 22.49 -3.16 38.39
N ARG A 97 23.46 -2.50 37.76
CA ARG A 97 23.23 -1.77 36.52
C ARG A 97 22.94 -2.76 35.39
N VAL A 98 21.92 -2.47 34.59
CA VAL A 98 21.59 -3.21 33.37
C VAL A 98 21.82 -2.26 32.20
N ALA A 99 22.84 -2.50 31.39
CA ALA A 99 23.08 -1.72 30.19
C ALA A 99 21.84 -1.74 29.27
N GLY A 100 21.31 -0.55 28.97
CA GLY A 100 20.26 -0.39 27.97
C GLY A 100 20.82 -0.43 26.55
N PRO A 101 19.95 -0.43 25.53
CA PRO A 101 20.35 -0.36 24.12
C PRO A 101 21.22 0.87 23.80
N ASN A 102 20.93 1.98 24.48
CA ASN A 102 21.79 3.15 24.51
C ASN A 102 22.65 3.10 25.79
N PRO A 103 24.00 3.14 25.69
CA PRO A 103 24.89 3.13 26.86
C PRO A 103 24.60 4.24 27.87
N ALA A 104 24.03 5.36 27.43
CA ALA A 104 23.64 6.50 28.25
C ALA A 104 22.29 6.32 28.99
N ALA A 105 21.51 5.29 28.64
CA ALA A 105 20.19 5.02 29.20
C ALA A 105 20.13 3.63 29.85
N ALA A 106 21.04 3.37 30.80
CA ALA A 106 21.04 2.12 31.54
C ALA A 106 19.97 2.07 32.63
N GLY A 107 19.37 0.90 32.80
CA GLY A 107 18.40 0.60 33.84
C GLY A 107 19.06 0.04 35.11
N VAL A 108 18.22 -0.25 36.10
CA VAL A 108 18.63 -0.84 37.38
C VAL A 108 17.81 -2.09 37.66
N LEU A 109 18.48 -3.22 37.83
CA LEU A 109 17.90 -4.43 38.40
C LEU A 109 18.00 -4.35 39.92
N ALA A 110 16.86 -4.27 40.59
CA ALA A 110 16.77 -4.25 42.03
C ALA A 110 16.18 -5.56 42.55
N VAL A 111 16.86 -6.19 43.50
CA VAL A 111 16.43 -7.45 44.13
C VAL A 111 16.44 -7.30 45.63
N SER A 112 15.31 -7.55 46.27
CA SER A 112 15.15 -7.57 47.72
C SER A 112 14.80 -8.97 48.20
N ARG A 113 15.47 -9.46 49.23
CA ARG A 113 15.20 -10.78 49.83
C ARG A 113 15.44 -10.77 51.35
N PRO A 114 14.85 -11.71 52.12
CA PRO A 114 14.98 -11.73 53.58
C PRO A 114 16.35 -12.23 54.07
N GLU A 115 17.08 -12.97 53.25
CA GLU A 115 18.41 -13.52 53.58
C GLU A 115 19.55 -12.68 52.98
N PRO A 116 20.74 -12.66 53.57
CA PRO A 116 21.91 -12.02 52.95
C PRO A 116 22.22 -12.58 51.56
N PHE A 117 22.80 -11.74 50.68
CA PHE A 117 23.28 -12.20 49.38
C PHE A 117 24.60 -12.96 49.55
N ASP A 118 24.53 -14.28 49.46
CA ASP A 118 25.71 -15.14 49.32
C ASP A 118 26.28 -15.06 47.89
N ARG A 119 27.43 -15.71 47.67
CA ARG A 119 28.10 -15.72 46.37
C ARG A 119 27.18 -16.22 45.26
N ARG A 120 26.41 -17.28 45.53
CA ARG A 120 25.46 -17.86 44.58
C ARG A 120 24.36 -16.87 44.20
N ALA A 121 23.72 -16.21 45.17
CA ALA A 121 22.69 -15.23 44.89
C ALA A 121 23.24 -14.02 44.13
N ALA A 122 24.44 -13.55 44.47
CA ALA A 122 25.11 -12.48 43.73
C ALA A 122 25.40 -12.89 42.28
N ASP A 123 25.87 -14.11 42.04
CA ASP A 123 26.12 -14.65 40.70
C ASP A 123 24.81 -14.75 39.89
N ILE A 124 23.72 -15.25 40.49
CA ILE A 124 22.40 -15.30 39.84
C ILE A 124 21.95 -13.91 39.41
N VAL A 125 22.03 -12.90 40.29
CA VAL A 125 21.66 -11.51 39.95
C VAL A 125 22.54 -10.96 38.82
N GLY A 126 23.86 -11.18 38.88
CA GLY A 126 24.79 -10.71 37.87
C GLY A 126 24.54 -11.32 36.48
N HIS A 127 24.35 -12.63 36.40
CA HIS A 127 24.05 -13.31 35.14
C HIS A 127 22.67 -12.92 34.61
N THR A 128 21.69 -12.73 35.50
CA THR A 128 20.35 -12.25 35.11
C THR A 128 20.41 -10.86 34.53
N ALA A 129 21.20 -9.95 35.14
CA ALA A 129 21.44 -8.62 34.58
C ALA A 129 21.98 -8.73 33.15
N HIS A 130 22.96 -9.60 32.89
CA HIS A 130 23.49 -9.79 31.54
C HIS A 130 22.46 -10.36 30.54
N VAL A 131 21.63 -11.32 30.96
CA VAL A 131 20.53 -11.82 30.12
C VAL A 131 19.51 -10.73 29.80
N LEU A 132 19.16 -9.89 30.79
CA LEU A 132 18.28 -8.75 30.57
C LEU A 132 18.88 -7.73 29.60
N GLU A 133 20.18 -7.45 29.68
CA GLU A 133 20.89 -6.60 28.70
C GLU A 133 20.73 -7.13 27.27
N LEU A 134 20.92 -8.44 27.07
CA LEU A 134 20.76 -9.08 25.76
C LEU A 134 19.32 -9.01 25.25
N LEU A 135 18.33 -9.25 26.10
CA LEU A 135 16.91 -9.18 25.75
C LEU A 135 16.48 -7.76 25.37
N LEU A 136 16.89 -6.75 26.15
CA LEU A 136 16.59 -5.35 25.87
C LEU A 136 17.22 -4.90 24.54
N LYS A 137 18.48 -5.28 24.30
CA LYS A 137 19.17 -4.96 23.04
C LYS A 137 18.51 -5.64 21.83
N ALA A 138 18.10 -6.90 21.95
CA ALA A 138 17.38 -7.61 20.89
C ALA A 138 16.01 -6.98 20.60
N GLY A 139 15.27 -6.60 21.64
CA GLY A 139 13.98 -5.91 21.52
C GLY A 139 14.12 -4.57 20.79
N GLU A 140 15.09 -3.74 21.18
CA GLU A 140 15.32 -2.46 20.52
C GLU A 140 15.78 -2.61 19.08
N THR A 141 16.62 -3.61 18.78
CA THR A 141 17.06 -3.90 17.41
C THR A 141 15.87 -4.28 16.53
N THR A 142 14.95 -5.09 17.06
CA THR A 142 13.71 -5.48 16.36
C THR A 142 12.81 -4.27 16.13
N ALA A 143 12.60 -3.45 17.17
CA ALA A 143 11.79 -2.23 17.06
C ALA A 143 12.40 -1.21 16.10
N ALA A 144 13.73 -1.06 16.08
CA ALA A 144 14.45 -0.22 15.14
C ALA A 144 14.32 -0.73 13.71
N GLY A 145 14.43 -2.05 13.50
CA GLY A 145 14.16 -2.71 12.23
C GLY A 145 12.77 -2.37 11.69
N HIS A 146 11.73 -2.57 12.50
CA HIS A 146 10.36 -2.23 12.10
C HIS A 146 10.11 -0.73 11.85
N ARG A 147 10.86 0.16 12.52
CA ARG A 147 10.79 1.59 12.23
C ARG A 147 11.46 1.91 10.89
N LEU A 148 12.58 1.27 10.58
CA LEU A 148 13.26 1.41 9.31
C LEU A 148 12.39 0.89 8.17
N GLU A 149 11.83 -0.33 8.29
CA GLU A 149 10.91 -0.92 7.30
C GLU A 149 9.72 0.00 7.01
N ARG A 150 9.10 0.57 8.04
CA ARG A 150 8.02 1.56 7.87
C ARG A 150 8.47 2.82 7.15
N ALA A 151 9.59 3.42 7.57
CA ALA A 151 10.13 4.60 6.92
C ALA A 151 10.47 4.33 5.44
N THR A 152 11.03 3.16 5.15
CA THR A 152 11.33 2.70 3.80
C THR A 152 10.05 2.54 2.97
N SER A 153 8.99 1.96 3.51
CA SER A 153 7.68 1.85 2.85
C SER A 153 7.03 3.22 2.61
N ASP A 154 7.10 4.13 3.59
CA ASP A 154 6.61 5.52 3.45
C ASP A 154 7.35 6.27 2.34
N LEU A 155 8.66 6.06 2.21
CA LEU A 155 9.48 6.63 1.15
C LEU A 155 9.10 6.08 -0.24
N ARG A 156 8.84 4.77 -0.36
CA ARG A 156 8.34 4.18 -1.62
C ARG A 156 6.98 4.74 -2.01
N LEU A 157 6.08 4.93 -1.03
CA LEU A 157 4.78 5.55 -1.24
C LEU A 157 4.93 7.02 -1.69
N ALA A 158 5.83 7.79 -1.08
CA ALA A 158 6.08 9.17 -1.48
C ALA A 158 6.60 9.26 -2.93
N ILE A 159 7.48 8.35 -3.35
CA ILE A 159 7.95 8.26 -4.75
C ILE A 159 6.79 7.99 -5.69
N LEU A 160 5.91 7.04 -5.36
CA LEU A 160 4.72 6.75 -6.16
C LEU A 160 3.83 8.00 -6.27
N GLN A 161 3.56 8.69 -5.17
CA GLN A 161 2.74 9.91 -5.14
C GLN A 161 3.31 11.02 -6.04
N LEU A 162 4.63 11.20 -6.07
CA LEU A 162 5.30 12.14 -6.98
C LEU A 162 5.11 11.73 -8.45
N LEU A 163 5.23 10.44 -8.77
CA LEU A 163 4.96 9.92 -10.11
C LEU A 163 3.49 10.11 -10.53
N MET A 164 2.54 10.03 -9.59
CA MET A 164 1.11 10.24 -9.86
C MET A 164 0.76 11.68 -10.23
N VAL A 165 1.59 12.65 -9.83
CA VAL A 165 1.45 14.08 -10.19
C VAL A 165 2.46 14.52 -11.24
N GLU A 166 3.05 13.56 -11.96
CA GLU A 166 3.99 13.79 -13.07
C GLU A 166 5.33 14.44 -12.65
N ASP A 167 5.64 14.51 -11.35
CA ASP A 167 6.92 15.03 -10.84
C ASP A 167 8.02 13.96 -10.82
N THR A 168 8.43 13.55 -12.02
CA THR A 168 9.46 12.51 -12.21
C THR A 168 10.83 12.94 -11.70
N VAL A 169 11.12 14.24 -11.69
CA VAL A 169 12.42 14.78 -11.24
C VAL A 169 12.56 14.61 -9.73
N SER A 170 11.56 15.03 -8.96
CA SER A 170 11.55 14.83 -7.51
C SER A 170 11.52 13.34 -7.17
N ALA A 171 10.72 12.55 -7.87
CA ALA A 171 10.64 11.09 -7.66
C ALA A 171 12.01 10.42 -7.80
N ARG A 172 12.75 10.70 -8.89
CA ARG A 172 14.10 10.19 -9.13
C ARG A 172 15.09 10.67 -8.09
N ARG A 173 15.02 11.93 -7.68
CA ARG A 173 15.92 12.50 -6.66
C ARG A 173 15.75 11.80 -5.31
N VAL A 174 14.51 11.47 -4.92
CA VAL A 174 14.25 10.71 -3.69
C VAL A 174 14.73 9.26 -3.84
N ALA A 175 14.45 8.62 -4.98
CA ALA A 175 14.85 7.24 -5.25
C ALA A 175 16.38 7.05 -5.26
N ALA A 176 17.12 7.93 -5.94
CA ALA A 176 18.56 7.78 -6.17
C ALA A 176 19.39 7.70 -4.86
N GLY A 177 18.92 8.31 -3.77
CA GLY A 177 19.61 8.27 -2.49
C GLY A 177 19.45 6.95 -1.72
N LEU A 178 18.43 6.15 -2.06
CA LEU A 178 18.01 4.98 -1.28
C LEU A 178 18.05 3.68 -2.10
N TRP A 179 17.68 3.76 -3.37
CA TRP A 179 17.68 2.65 -4.33
C TRP A 179 18.36 3.10 -5.62
N PRO A 180 19.70 3.05 -5.69
CA PRO A 180 20.43 3.35 -6.93
C PRO A 180 19.94 2.47 -8.08
N GLY A 181 19.66 3.05 -9.26
CA GLY A 181 19.08 2.31 -10.38
C GLY A 181 17.55 2.35 -10.46
N LEU A 182 16.87 2.65 -9.34
CA LEU A 182 15.42 2.73 -9.31
C LEU A 182 14.96 4.00 -10.05
N LEU A 183 14.14 3.82 -11.10
CA LEU A 183 13.70 4.89 -12.00
C LEU A 183 14.84 5.51 -12.85
N ASP A 184 15.94 4.79 -13.12
CA ASP A 184 16.98 5.25 -14.07
C ASP A 184 16.56 5.15 -15.54
N THR A 185 15.30 4.79 -15.80
CA THR A 185 14.71 4.65 -17.13
C THR A 185 13.63 5.70 -17.36
N ASP A 186 13.48 6.17 -18.60
CA ASP A 186 12.40 7.12 -18.94
C ASP A 186 11.03 6.46 -19.09
N SER A 187 10.97 5.13 -19.13
CA SER A 187 9.73 4.37 -19.29
C SER A 187 9.64 3.18 -18.34
N ALA A 188 8.42 2.87 -17.92
CA ALA A 188 8.10 1.76 -17.03
C ALA A 188 6.75 1.13 -17.40
N CYS A 189 6.50 -0.07 -16.87
CA CYS A 189 5.17 -0.66 -16.79
C CYS A 189 4.70 -0.58 -15.34
N VAL A 190 3.39 -0.41 -15.13
CA VAL A 190 2.76 -0.55 -13.82
C VAL A 190 2.03 -1.88 -13.80
N TYR A 191 2.23 -2.63 -12.73
CA TYR A 191 1.49 -3.85 -12.42
C TYR A 191 0.73 -3.66 -11.12
N VAL A 192 -0.46 -4.24 -11.04
CA VAL A 192 -1.21 -4.39 -9.80
C VAL A 192 -1.36 -5.87 -9.53
N VAL A 193 -0.81 -6.30 -8.39
CA VAL A 193 -0.98 -7.64 -7.86
C VAL A 193 -2.10 -7.58 -6.82
N GLU A 194 -3.15 -8.37 -7.01
CA GLU A 194 -4.27 -8.47 -6.08
C GLU A 194 -4.21 -9.81 -5.35
N GLY A 195 -4.23 -9.77 -4.02
CA GLY A 195 -4.32 -10.93 -3.13
C GLY A 195 -5.41 -10.77 -2.08
N SER A 196 -5.28 -11.42 -0.92
CA SER A 196 -6.12 -11.09 0.24
C SER A 196 -5.52 -9.94 1.04
N ALA A 197 -6.35 -9.22 1.80
CA ALA A 197 -5.88 -8.12 2.64
C ALA A 197 -4.90 -8.58 3.73
N GLU A 198 -5.09 -9.81 4.25
CA GLU A 198 -4.22 -10.41 5.28
C GLU A 198 -2.84 -10.79 4.74
N GLU A 199 -2.75 -11.12 3.45
CA GLU A 199 -1.50 -11.54 2.80
C GLU A 199 -0.77 -10.38 2.12
N ARG A 200 -1.34 -9.17 2.11
CA ARG A 200 -0.82 -8.05 1.31
C ARG A 200 0.63 -7.69 1.66
N ASP A 201 0.99 -7.62 2.94
CA ASP A 201 2.33 -7.25 3.37
C ASP A 201 3.36 -8.29 2.91
N ARG A 202 3.04 -9.58 3.09
CA ARG A 202 3.85 -10.70 2.59
C ARG A 202 3.96 -10.68 1.07
N LEU A 203 2.86 -10.40 0.36
CA LEU A 203 2.85 -10.32 -1.10
C LEU A 203 3.76 -9.19 -1.60
N ALA A 204 3.82 -8.06 -0.88
CA ALA A 204 4.72 -6.97 -1.21
C ALA A 204 6.20 -7.35 -1.00
N GLU A 205 6.53 -8.03 0.10
CA GLU A 205 7.89 -8.57 0.33
C GLU A 205 8.31 -9.51 -0.81
N GLU A 206 7.44 -10.44 -1.18
CA GLU A 206 7.71 -11.38 -2.27
C GLU A 206 7.83 -10.69 -3.64
N CYS A 207 7.12 -9.59 -3.88
CA CYS A 207 7.30 -8.77 -5.08
C CYS A 207 8.65 -8.04 -5.08
N ILE A 208 9.12 -7.57 -3.93
CA ILE A 208 10.45 -6.95 -3.77
C ILE A 208 11.53 -7.98 -4.09
N ASP A 209 11.43 -9.17 -3.50
CA ASP A 209 12.37 -10.27 -3.71
C ASP A 209 12.39 -10.72 -5.17
N ALA A 210 11.21 -10.93 -5.78
CA ALA A 210 11.10 -11.38 -7.17
C ALA A 210 11.67 -10.37 -8.17
N THR A 211 11.59 -9.07 -7.87
CA THR A 211 12.11 -8.01 -8.75
C THR A 211 13.58 -7.65 -8.45
N GLY A 212 14.13 -8.13 -7.33
CA GLY A 212 15.51 -7.86 -6.90
C GLY A 212 15.75 -6.37 -6.65
N GLU A 213 14.79 -5.69 -6.02
CA GLU A 213 14.80 -4.23 -5.73
C GLU A 213 14.88 -3.29 -6.95
N ARG A 214 14.80 -3.82 -8.18
CA ARG A 214 14.81 -3.02 -9.42
C ARG A 214 13.46 -2.41 -9.77
N ALA A 215 12.41 -2.74 -9.01
CA ALA A 215 11.07 -2.21 -9.18
C ALA A 215 10.64 -1.44 -7.93
N LEU A 216 9.80 -0.42 -8.14
CA LEU A 216 9.16 0.29 -7.05
C LEU A 216 7.92 -0.50 -6.63
N VAL A 217 7.99 -1.16 -5.48
CA VAL A 217 6.90 -1.93 -4.89
C VAL A 217 6.25 -1.13 -3.77
N VAL A 218 4.92 -0.92 -3.84
CA VAL A 218 4.17 -0.10 -2.89
C VAL A 218 2.87 -0.78 -2.52
N LEU A 219 2.54 -0.83 -1.23
CA LEU A 219 1.20 -1.19 -0.78
C LEU A 219 0.21 -0.14 -1.31
N CYS A 220 -0.84 -0.56 -2.02
CA CYS A 220 -1.79 0.40 -2.55
C CYS A 220 -2.46 1.17 -1.40
N PRO A 221 -2.39 2.51 -1.38
CA PRO A 221 -2.99 3.28 -0.29
C PRO A 221 -4.53 3.29 -0.36
N ALA A 222 -5.10 2.94 -1.51
CA ALA A 222 -6.54 3.00 -1.78
C ALA A 222 -7.29 1.67 -1.66
N VAL A 223 -6.63 0.54 -1.87
CA VAL A 223 -7.23 -0.79 -1.92
C VAL A 223 -6.36 -1.75 -1.10
N ASP A 224 -6.95 -2.37 -0.08
CA ASP A 224 -6.20 -3.14 0.93
C ASP A 224 -5.75 -4.51 0.41
N GLU A 225 -6.23 -4.93 -0.75
CA GLU A 225 -5.87 -6.15 -1.45
C GLU A 225 -4.75 -5.94 -2.48
N HIS A 226 -4.39 -4.69 -2.78
CA HIS A 226 -3.53 -4.35 -3.93
C HIS A 226 -2.09 -4.03 -3.52
N VAL A 227 -1.16 -4.56 -4.30
CA VAL A 227 0.25 -4.16 -4.34
C VAL A 227 0.54 -3.56 -5.72
N ILE A 228 1.04 -2.33 -5.75
CA ILE A 228 1.42 -1.61 -6.97
C ILE A 228 2.92 -1.83 -7.22
N VAL A 229 3.27 -2.28 -8.41
CA VAL A 229 4.66 -2.53 -8.81
C VAL A 229 4.99 -1.75 -10.08
N VAL A 230 5.90 -0.79 -10.00
CA VAL A 230 6.40 -0.04 -11.17
C VAL A 230 7.72 -0.66 -11.62
N THR A 231 7.72 -1.32 -12.78
CA THR A 231 8.88 -2.04 -13.30
C THR A 231 9.50 -1.33 -14.52
N PRO A 232 10.83 -1.21 -14.59
CA PRO A 232 11.50 -0.63 -15.76
C PRO A 232 11.54 -1.59 -16.97
N GLY A 233 11.46 -2.91 -16.75
CA GLY A 233 11.71 -3.93 -17.77
C GLY A 233 10.72 -5.10 -17.80
N GLU A 234 10.83 -5.92 -18.86
CA GLU A 234 10.03 -7.13 -19.08
C GLU A 234 10.51 -8.33 -18.25
N ALA A 235 11.75 -8.30 -17.76
CA ALA A 235 12.28 -9.37 -16.93
C ALA A 235 11.52 -9.45 -15.61
N GLU A 236 11.38 -8.30 -14.93
CA GLU A 236 10.64 -8.15 -13.69
C GLU A 236 9.16 -8.53 -13.87
N ALA A 237 8.56 -8.18 -15.01
CA ALA A 237 7.19 -8.57 -15.34
C ALA A 237 7.02 -10.10 -15.46
N ARG A 238 8.03 -10.81 -15.96
CA ARG A 238 8.02 -12.27 -16.04
C ARG A 238 8.14 -12.91 -14.64
N GLU A 239 8.96 -12.35 -13.77
CA GLU A 239 9.08 -12.80 -12.39
C GLU A 239 7.77 -12.60 -11.62
N LEU A 240 7.10 -11.47 -11.78
CA LEU A 240 5.77 -11.22 -11.20
C LEU A 240 4.73 -12.23 -11.71
N ARG A 241 4.74 -12.59 -13.00
CA ARG A 241 3.86 -13.63 -13.55
C ARG A 241 4.17 -15.03 -12.98
N SER A 242 5.44 -15.36 -12.79
CA SER A 242 5.86 -16.62 -12.17
C SER A 242 5.35 -16.70 -10.72
N LEU A 243 5.43 -15.59 -9.99
CA LEU A 243 4.98 -15.47 -8.60
C LEU A 243 3.48 -15.76 -8.41
N ILE A 244 2.63 -15.28 -9.33
CA ILE A 244 1.17 -15.44 -9.21
C ILE A 244 0.64 -16.79 -9.73
N GLY A 245 1.37 -17.45 -10.64
CA GLY A 245 0.96 -18.71 -11.27
C GLY A 245 0.47 -19.78 -10.27
N PRO A 246 1.25 -20.15 -9.24
CA PRO A 246 0.88 -21.19 -8.30
C PRO A 246 -0.15 -20.77 -7.24
N ARG A 247 -0.46 -19.48 -7.10
CA ARG A 247 -1.27 -18.98 -5.97
C ARG A 247 -2.77 -18.98 -6.26
N PRO A 248 -3.60 -19.55 -5.39
CA PRO A 248 -5.04 -19.41 -5.51
C PRO A 248 -5.45 -17.95 -5.23
N ARG A 249 -6.42 -17.43 -5.99
CA ARG A 249 -7.02 -16.10 -5.77
C ARG A 249 -6.03 -14.92 -5.78
N THR A 250 -4.89 -15.08 -6.44
CA THR A 250 -3.96 -13.98 -6.73
C THR A 250 -4.01 -13.63 -8.20
N PHE A 251 -4.22 -12.36 -8.52
CA PHE A 251 -4.42 -11.87 -9.88
C PHE A 251 -3.40 -10.78 -10.22
N LEU A 252 -3.06 -10.66 -11.51
CA LEU A 252 -2.10 -9.67 -12.00
C LEU A 252 -2.68 -8.89 -13.18
N GLY A 253 -2.78 -7.57 -13.02
CA GLY A 253 -3.04 -6.65 -14.13
C GLY A 253 -1.79 -5.85 -14.47
N GLY A 254 -1.44 -5.75 -15.74
CA GLY A 254 -0.29 -4.98 -16.22
C GLY A 254 -0.68 -3.88 -17.21
N SER A 255 0.02 -2.75 -17.16
CA SER A 255 -0.11 -1.68 -18.15
C SER A 255 0.69 -1.98 -19.43
N ALA A 256 0.44 -1.21 -20.48
CA ALA A 256 1.43 -1.09 -21.55
C ALA A 256 2.67 -0.33 -21.03
N ARG A 257 3.80 -0.41 -21.75
CA ARG A 257 4.97 0.41 -21.43
C ARG A 257 4.65 1.89 -21.64
N GLN A 258 4.89 2.71 -20.63
CA GLN A 258 4.60 4.14 -20.63
C GLN A 258 5.84 4.94 -20.19
N SER A 259 5.92 6.21 -20.58
CA SER A 259 6.84 7.16 -19.95
C SER A 259 6.54 7.28 -18.45
N LEU A 260 7.54 7.53 -17.61
CA LEU A 260 7.34 7.75 -16.17
C LEU A 260 6.38 8.91 -15.87
N VAL A 261 6.30 9.92 -16.75
CA VAL A 261 5.33 11.02 -16.65
C VAL A 261 3.89 10.50 -16.69
N ARG A 262 3.66 9.34 -17.33
CA ARG A 262 2.33 8.73 -17.50
C ARG A 262 2.07 7.59 -16.52
N THR A 263 2.69 7.61 -15.34
CA THR A 263 2.52 6.56 -14.33
C THR A 263 1.06 6.45 -13.85
N ALA A 264 0.34 7.56 -13.71
CA ALA A 264 -1.09 7.54 -13.34
C ALA A 264 -1.95 6.80 -14.38
N THR A 265 -1.71 7.07 -15.67
CA THR A 265 -2.36 6.34 -16.77
C THR A 265 -1.98 4.87 -16.77
N ALA A 266 -0.70 4.54 -16.60
CA ALA A 266 -0.25 3.16 -16.48
C ALA A 266 -0.94 2.43 -15.31
N TYR A 267 -1.13 3.10 -14.18
CA TYR A 267 -1.86 2.54 -13.04
C TYR A 267 -3.34 2.26 -13.38
N GLY A 268 -4.04 3.20 -14.03
CA GLY A 268 -5.41 2.95 -14.52
C GLY A 268 -5.48 1.77 -15.52
N GLN A 269 -4.50 1.67 -16.41
CA GLN A 269 -4.36 0.54 -17.35
C GLN A 269 -4.18 -0.79 -16.62
N ALA A 270 -3.33 -0.83 -15.58
CA ALA A 270 -3.08 -2.02 -14.78
C ALA A 270 -4.34 -2.46 -14.01
N VAL A 271 -5.11 -1.52 -13.44
CA VAL A 271 -6.39 -1.82 -12.76
C VAL A 271 -7.46 -2.32 -13.74
N SER A 272 -7.49 -1.79 -14.97
CA SER A 272 -8.37 -2.28 -16.03
C SER A 272 -7.97 -3.66 -16.52
N ALA A 273 -6.67 -3.93 -16.65
CA ALA A 273 -6.18 -5.26 -16.99
C ALA A 273 -6.46 -6.28 -15.87
N LEU A 274 -6.34 -5.87 -14.61
CA LEU A 274 -6.67 -6.70 -13.46
C LEU A 274 -8.14 -7.14 -13.47
N ALA A 275 -9.05 -6.29 -13.94
CA ALA A 275 -10.45 -6.66 -14.15
C ALA A 275 -10.60 -7.84 -15.13
N VAL A 276 -9.79 -7.89 -16.19
CA VAL A 276 -9.75 -9.04 -17.12
C VAL A 276 -9.20 -10.26 -16.42
N ALA A 277 -8.13 -10.09 -15.65
CA ALA A 277 -7.38 -11.18 -15.03
C ALA A 277 -8.29 -12.06 -14.14
N HIS A 278 -9.30 -11.45 -13.50
CA HIS A 278 -10.34 -12.14 -12.73
C HIS A 278 -11.15 -13.17 -13.53
N PHE A 279 -11.29 -12.96 -14.84
CA PHE A 279 -12.06 -13.83 -15.74
C PHE A 279 -11.18 -14.81 -16.52
N ARG A 280 -9.85 -14.76 -16.36
CA ARG A 280 -8.92 -15.59 -17.12
C ARG A 280 -8.35 -16.77 -16.32
N PRO A 281 -8.15 -17.94 -16.95
CA PRO A 281 -7.54 -19.09 -16.29
C PRO A 281 -6.10 -18.86 -15.81
N ASP A 282 -5.34 -18.03 -16.53
CA ASP A 282 -3.94 -17.69 -16.19
C ASP A 282 -3.84 -16.62 -15.09
N LYS A 283 -4.98 -16.06 -14.66
CA LYS A 283 -5.10 -15.01 -13.62
C LYS A 283 -4.27 -13.77 -13.92
N ALA A 284 -3.95 -13.54 -15.20
CA ALA A 284 -3.10 -12.44 -15.64
C ALA A 284 -3.65 -11.76 -16.90
N ALA A 285 -3.46 -10.45 -17.01
CA ALA A 285 -3.70 -9.74 -18.26
C ALA A 285 -2.82 -8.50 -18.37
N VAL A 286 -2.47 -8.15 -19.61
CA VAL A 286 -1.80 -6.88 -19.93
C VAL A 286 -2.75 -6.01 -20.76
N TYR A 287 -2.76 -4.71 -20.49
CA TYR A 287 -3.65 -3.73 -21.14
C TYR A 287 -3.64 -3.78 -22.67
N ALA A 288 -2.51 -4.14 -23.29
CA ALA A 288 -2.38 -4.24 -24.75
C ALA A 288 -3.28 -5.30 -25.40
N GLU A 289 -3.88 -6.20 -24.64
CA GLU A 289 -4.69 -7.31 -25.16
C GLU A 289 -6.15 -6.92 -25.46
N ARG A 290 -6.55 -5.66 -25.19
CA ARG A 290 -7.90 -5.15 -25.49
C ARG A 290 -7.90 -4.15 -26.66
N THR A 291 -8.95 -4.20 -27.48
CA THR A 291 -9.26 -3.15 -28.45
C THR A 291 -9.93 -1.99 -27.73
N HIS A 292 -9.24 -0.85 -27.66
CA HIS A 292 -9.72 0.34 -26.97
C HIS A 292 -10.32 1.37 -27.93
N PRO A 293 -11.41 2.05 -27.54
CA PRO A 293 -12.16 2.94 -28.41
C PRO A 293 -11.32 4.09 -29.01
N GLU A 294 -10.38 4.64 -28.24
CA GLU A 294 -9.51 5.72 -28.72
C GLU A 294 -8.59 5.31 -29.89
N ARG A 295 -8.31 4.01 -30.04
CA ARG A 295 -7.50 3.48 -31.16
C ARG A 295 -8.33 3.23 -32.43
N LEU A 296 -9.66 3.31 -32.33
CA LEU A 296 -10.60 3.07 -33.42
C LEU A 296 -11.04 4.36 -34.12
N VAL A 297 -10.62 5.50 -33.58
CA VAL A 297 -10.92 6.84 -34.08
C VAL A 297 -9.70 7.39 -34.82
N ASP A 298 -9.93 8.23 -35.83
CA ASP A 298 -8.83 8.92 -36.51
C ASP A 298 -7.97 9.72 -35.50
N PRO A 299 -6.66 9.43 -35.38
CA PRO A 299 -5.83 10.07 -34.36
C PRO A 299 -5.73 11.59 -34.51
N ALA A 300 -5.77 12.13 -35.73
CA ALA A 300 -5.66 13.59 -35.94
C ALA A 300 -6.95 14.30 -35.51
N ALA A 301 -8.11 13.75 -35.89
CA ALA A 301 -9.42 14.23 -35.50
C ALA A 301 -9.60 14.18 -33.97
N LEU A 302 -9.21 13.06 -33.34
CA LEU A 302 -9.27 12.89 -31.89
C LEU A 302 -8.40 13.91 -31.15
N ARG A 303 -7.19 14.20 -31.66
CA ARG A 303 -6.31 15.24 -31.12
C ARG A 303 -6.93 16.63 -31.23
N CYS A 304 -7.44 16.99 -32.41
CA CYS A 304 -8.07 18.30 -32.66
C CYS A 304 -9.27 18.52 -31.73
N TRP A 305 -10.14 17.50 -31.63
CA TRP A 305 -11.29 17.54 -30.74
C TRP A 305 -10.87 17.63 -29.27
N THR A 306 -9.86 16.87 -28.84
CA THR A 306 -9.32 16.91 -27.48
C THR A 306 -8.81 18.30 -27.11
N ALA A 307 -8.02 18.94 -27.99
CA ALA A 307 -7.52 20.29 -27.79
C ALA A 307 -8.67 21.30 -27.64
N ARG A 308 -9.76 21.13 -28.38
CA ARG A 308 -10.95 21.98 -28.26
C ARG A 308 -11.69 21.77 -26.94
N VAL A 309 -11.90 20.52 -26.54
CA VAL A 309 -12.61 20.16 -25.30
C VAL A 309 -11.86 20.66 -24.08
N LEU A 310 -10.53 20.49 -24.04
CA LEU A 310 -9.70 20.89 -22.91
C LEU A 310 -9.18 22.33 -23.00
N GLY A 311 -9.38 23.01 -24.12
CA GLY A 311 -8.96 24.39 -24.36
C GLY A 311 -9.33 25.39 -23.25
N PRO A 312 -10.51 25.30 -22.59
CA PRO A 312 -10.83 26.17 -21.46
C PRO A 312 -9.82 26.10 -20.29
N LEU A 313 -9.09 24.99 -20.14
CA LEU A 313 -8.08 24.84 -19.09
C LEU A 313 -6.75 25.51 -19.46
N ASP A 314 -6.53 25.88 -20.72
CA ASP A 314 -5.26 26.47 -21.19
C ASP A 314 -5.07 27.92 -20.73
N ALA A 315 -6.14 28.59 -20.30
CA ALA A 315 -6.07 29.92 -19.70
C ALA A 315 -5.48 29.92 -18.27
N LEU A 316 -5.30 28.73 -17.66
CA LEU A 316 -4.78 28.60 -16.30
C LEU A 316 -3.25 28.63 -16.26
N PRO A 317 -2.64 29.08 -15.15
CA PRO A 317 -1.21 28.90 -14.91
C PRO A 317 -0.80 27.43 -15.04
N HIS A 318 0.37 27.18 -15.63
CA HIS A 318 0.86 25.84 -15.96
C HIS A 318 0.77 24.84 -14.79
N HIS A 319 1.22 25.22 -13.59
CA HIS A 319 1.20 24.36 -12.41
C HIS A 319 -0.24 24.02 -11.98
N THR A 320 -1.15 25.00 -12.01
CA THR A 320 -2.57 24.80 -11.65
C THR A 320 -3.24 23.90 -12.68
N ARG A 321 -2.96 24.09 -13.97
CA ARG A 321 -3.46 23.22 -15.04
C ARG A 321 -3.00 21.79 -14.84
N ALA A 322 -1.71 21.57 -14.61
CA ALA A 322 -1.15 20.23 -14.39
C ALA A 322 -1.80 19.54 -13.18
N GLU A 323 -1.94 20.24 -12.06
CA GLU A 323 -2.57 19.73 -10.83
C GLU A 323 -4.04 19.33 -11.04
N LEU A 324 -4.81 20.15 -11.76
CA LEU A 324 -6.22 19.85 -12.08
C LEU A 324 -6.34 18.66 -13.03
N LEU A 325 -5.49 18.57 -14.05
CA LEU A 325 -5.50 17.44 -15.00
C LEU A 325 -5.15 16.12 -14.31
N ALA A 326 -4.04 16.08 -13.57
CA ALA A 326 -3.61 14.88 -12.85
C ALA A 326 -4.69 14.42 -11.85
N THR A 327 -5.25 15.36 -11.07
CA THR A 327 -6.30 15.03 -10.10
C THR A 327 -7.58 14.54 -10.79
N THR A 328 -7.99 15.17 -11.88
CA THR A 328 -9.24 14.82 -12.56
C THR A 328 -9.12 13.49 -13.27
N ARG A 329 -7.98 13.18 -13.91
CA ARG A 329 -7.74 11.85 -14.50
C ARG A 329 -7.92 10.75 -13.47
N LEU A 330 -7.23 10.88 -12.33
CA LEU A 330 -7.31 9.89 -11.27
C LEU A 330 -8.69 9.86 -10.59
N GLY A 331 -9.34 11.02 -10.43
CA GLY A 331 -10.70 11.12 -9.87
C GLY A 331 -11.80 10.61 -10.81
N LEU A 332 -11.53 10.50 -12.10
CA LEU A 332 -12.41 9.80 -13.04
C LEU A 332 -12.15 8.29 -13.01
N GLU A 333 -10.92 7.86 -12.77
CA GLU A 333 -10.60 6.44 -12.66
C GLU A 333 -11.06 5.81 -11.33
N PHE A 334 -11.00 6.59 -10.24
CA PHE A 334 -11.29 6.13 -8.88
C PHE A 334 -12.26 7.05 -8.15
N THR A 335 -12.82 6.58 -7.03
CA THR A 335 -13.59 7.48 -6.15
C THR A 335 -12.71 8.61 -5.60
N ALA A 336 -13.30 9.75 -5.25
CA ALA A 336 -12.54 10.88 -4.67
C ALA A 336 -11.75 10.50 -3.40
N VAL A 337 -12.20 9.50 -2.64
CA VAL A 337 -11.48 8.98 -1.46
C VAL A 337 -10.25 8.21 -1.89
N ASN A 338 -10.39 7.32 -2.87
CA ASN A 338 -9.29 6.49 -3.36
C ASN A 338 -8.25 7.33 -4.11
N ALA A 339 -8.70 8.25 -4.97
CA ALA A 339 -7.82 9.20 -5.64
C ALA A 339 -7.04 10.06 -4.63
N ALA A 340 -7.68 10.52 -3.55
CA ALA A 340 -7.02 11.31 -2.50
C ALA A 340 -5.91 10.52 -1.79
N LYS A 341 -6.18 9.25 -1.44
CA LYS A 341 -5.19 8.34 -0.84
C LYS A 341 -4.00 8.10 -1.77
N VAL A 342 -4.24 7.89 -3.07
CA VAL A 342 -3.18 7.70 -4.08
C VAL A 342 -2.38 8.97 -4.34
N LEU A 343 -3.01 10.15 -4.29
CA LEU A 343 -2.33 11.45 -4.51
C LEU A 343 -1.66 12.03 -3.26
N GLY A 344 -1.91 11.47 -2.08
CA GLY A 344 -1.43 12.05 -0.81
C GLY A 344 -2.11 13.38 -0.45
N VAL A 345 -3.35 13.59 -0.87
CA VAL A 345 -4.13 14.81 -0.58
C VAL A 345 -5.44 14.48 0.13
N SER A 346 -6.23 15.49 0.51
CA SER A 346 -7.55 15.25 1.11
C SER A 346 -8.63 14.93 0.06
N ARG A 347 -9.65 14.15 0.44
CA ARG A 347 -10.83 13.90 -0.43
C ARG A 347 -11.55 15.18 -0.85
N ASN A 348 -11.51 16.21 -0.01
CA ASN A 348 -12.14 17.51 -0.30
C ASN A 348 -11.34 18.27 -1.35
N THR A 349 -10.01 18.15 -1.33
CA THR A 349 -9.13 18.71 -2.35
C THR A 349 -9.42 18.09 -3.71
N VAL A 350 -9.58 16.77 -3.77
CA VAL A 350 -9.96 16.08 -5.03
C VAL A 350 -11.31 16.59 -5.54
N ARG A 351 -12.33 16.63 -4.69
CA ARG A 351 -13.66 17.16 -5.06
C ARG A 351 -13.61 18.59 -5.58
N ALA A 352 -12.97 19.50 -4.84
CA ALA A 352 -12.85 20.90 -5.23
C ALA A 352 -12.14 21.08 -6.57
N ARG A 353 -11.10 20.28 -6.84
CA ARG A 353 -10.39 20.29 -8.13
C ARG A 353 -11.27 19.73 -9.26
N MET A 354 -12.00 18.64 -9.03
CA MET A 354 -12.94 18.10 -10.01
C MET A 354 -14.09 19.07 -10.31
N GLU A 355 -14.69 19.68 -9.28
CA GLU A 355 -15.73 20.73 -9.40
C GLU A 355 -15.24 21.94 -10.19
N ARG A 356 -13.97 22.32 -10.01
CA ARG A 356 -13.35 23.38 -10.81
C ARG A 356 -13.23 22.99 -12.28
N VAL A 357 -12.90 21.75 -12.59
CA VAL A 357 -12.88 21.27 -13.99
C VAL A 357 -14.28 21.16 -14.58
N GLU A 358 -15.28 20.70 -13.81
CA GLU A 358 -16.69 20.71 -14.21
C GLU A 358 -17.14 22.13 -14.63
N ALA A 359 -16.83 23.13 -13.80
CA ALA A 359 -17.16 24.53 -14.08
C ALA A 359 -16.45 25.06 -15.33
N LEU A 360 -15.16 24.76 -15.50
CA LEU A 360 -14.38 25.19 -16.67
C LEU A 360 -14.83 24.53 -17.98
N LEU A 361 -15.34 23.30 -17.92
CA LEU A 361 -15.84 22.55 -19.08
C LEU A 361 -17.34 22.76 -19.32
N SER A 362 -18.02 23.50 -18.43
CA SER A 362 -19.49 23.62 -18.37
C SER A 362 -20.20 22.27 -18.44
N THR A 363 -19.74 21.32 -17.63
CA THR A 363 -20.32 19.97 -17.55
C THR A 363 -20.54 19.55 -16.11
N ARG A 364 -21.09 18.34 -15.91
CA ARG A 364 -21.23 17.72 -14.59
C ARG A 364 -20.80 16.27 -14.66
N PHE A 365 -19.88 15.86 -13.79
CA PHE A 365 -19.44 14.49 -13.60
C PHE A 365 -20.46 13.63 -12.85
N SER A 366 -21.62 14.16 -12.46
CA SER A 366 -22.78 13.32 -12.16
C SER A 366 -23.36 12.63 -13.40
N ASP A 367 -23.04 13.12 -14.60
CA ASP A 367 -23.35 12.50 -15.89
C ASP A 367 -22.21 11.57 -16.32
N LEU A 368 -22.53 10.29 -16.51
CA LEU A 368 -21.55 9.29 -16.92
C LEU A 368 -21.08 9.47 -18.36
N THR A 369 -21.90 10.07 -19.24
CA THR A 369 -21.49 10.40 -20.61
C THR A 369 -20.44 11.50 -20.60
N ALA A 370 -20.62 12.53 -19.76
CA ALA A 370 -19.63 13.57 -19.54
C ALA A 370 -18.31 13.01 -18.98
N ARG A 371 -18.39 12.13 -17.98
CA ARG A 371 -17.19 11.47 -17.40
C ARG A 371 -16.43 10.67 -18.45
N ALA A 372 -17.11 9.84 -19.24
CA ALA A 372 -16.48 9.00 -20.26
C ALA A 372 -15.80 9.85 -21.34
N VAL A 373 -16.48 10.88 -21.83
CA VAL A 373 -15.96 11.77 -22.88
C VAL A 373 -14.78 12.59 -22.37
N VAL A 374 -14.86 13.16 -21.16
CA VAL A 374 -13.74 13.91 -20.57
C VAL A 374 -12.57 12.99 -20.25
N HIS A 375 -12.81 11.75 -19.80
CA HIS A 375 -11.76 10.76 -19.57
C HIS A 375 -10.98 10.45 -20.85
N VAL A 376 -11.65 10.25 -21.99
CA VAL A 376 -10.99 10.08 -23.30
C VAL A 376 -10.16 11.30 -23.67
N ALA A 377 -10.69 12.51 -23.52
CA ALA A 377 -9.96 13.74 -23.81
C ALA A 377 -8.69 13.86 -22.95
N LEU A 378 -8.81 13.63 -21.64
CA LEU A 378 -7.68 13.74 -20.71
C LEU A 378 -6.57 12.71 -20.98
N ASN A 379 -6.94 11.46 -21.31
CA ASN A 379 -5.98 10.40 -21.64
C ASN A 379 -5.33 10.60 -23.02
N THR A 380 -6.06 11.19 -23.97
CA THR A 380 -5.52 11.58 -25.28
C THR A 380 -4.52 12.73 -25.14
N GLN A 381 -4.81 13.72 -24.31
CA GLN A 381 -3.92 14.87 -24.08
C GLN A 381 -2.56 14.47 -23.50
N GLU A 382 -2.51 13.45 -22.65
CA GLU A 382 -1.21 12.94 -22.19
C GLU A 382 -0.37 12.31 -23.30
N GLY A 383 -1.01 11.55 -24.20
CA GLY A 383 -0.31 10.96 -25.35
C GLY A 383 0.24 12.01 -26.32
N LEU A 384 -0.35 13.20 -26.30
CA LEU A 384 0.02 14.36 -27.11
C LEU A 384 1.26 15.12 -26.61
N ALA A 385 1.49 15.18 -25.30
CA ALA A 385 2.56 15.99 -24.71
C ALA A 385 3.99 15.54 -25.08
N GLY A 386 4.14 14.36 -25.71
CA GLY A 386 5.42 13.82 -26.19
C GLY A 386 5.63 13.85 -27.71
N ALA A 387 4.66 14.34 -28.51
CA ALA A 387 4.78 14.38 -29.97
C ALA A 387 5.22 15.78 -30.47
N PRO A 388 6.07 15.89 -31.52
CA PRO A 388 6.46 17.18 -32.09
C PRO A 388 5.24 17.96 -32.60
N ALA A 389 5.15 19.24 -32.26
CA ALA A 389 4.02 20.13 -32.59
C ALA A 389 3.75 20.30 -34.10
N ASP A 390 4.73 19.97 -34.96
CA ASP A 390 4.70 20.20 -36.41
C ASP A 390 3.87 19.19 -37.22
N GLN A 391 3.15 18.26 -36.58
CA GLN A 391 2.33 17.24 -37.25
C GLN A 391 0.83 17.38 -37.02
N ILE A 392 0.35 18.59 -36.73
CA ILE A 392 -1.09 18.85 -36.60
C ILE A 392 -1.59 19.41 -37.94
N PRO A 393 -2.15 18.58 -38.84
CA PRO A 393 -2.88 19.11 -39.98
C PRO A 393 -4.08 19.91 -39.43
N ALA A 394 -4.10 21.20 -39.73
CA ALA A 394 -5.26 22.04 -39.48
C ALA A 394 -6.46 21.42 -40.19
N HIS A 395 -7.41 20.89 -39.42
CA HIS A 395 -8.74 20.63 -39.92
C HIS A 395 -9.49 21.96 -39.88
N ASP A 396 -9.87 22.45 -41.06
CA ASP A 396 -10.62 23.71 -41.18
C ASP A 396 -12.03 23.60 -40.59
N ASP A 397 -12.58 22.38 -40.51
CA ASP A 397 -13.91 22.13 -39.93
C ASP A 397 -13.87 21.52 -38.52
N PRO A 398 -14.73 21.99 -37.60
CA PRO A 398 -14.76 21.50 -36.23
C PRO A 398 -15.36 20.09 -36.17
N VAL A 399 -14.51 19.06 -36.10
CA VAL A 399 -14.96 17.67 -35.87
C VAL A 399 -15.79 17.57 -34.59
N SER A 400 -17.02 17.05 -34.67
CA SER A 400 -17.89 16.87 -33.51
C SER A 400 -17.62 15.51 -32.83
N LEU A 401 -18.04 15.36 -31.56
CA LEU A 401 -17.97 14.07 -30.86
C LEU A 401 -18.75 12.99 -31.63
N ARG A 402 -19.89 13.35 -32.22
CA ARG A 402 -20.70 12.41 -33.00
C ARG A 402 -19.91 11.88 -34.19
N ASP A 403 -19.20 12.76 -34.90
CA ASP A 403 -18.40 12.36 -36.07
C ASP A 403 -17.27 11.41 -35.67
N LEU A 404 -16.61 11.66 -34.54
CA LEU A 404 -15.56 10.77 -34.01
C LEU A 404 -16.10 9.37 -33.69
N LEU A 405 -17.27 9.30 -33.06
CA LEU A 405 -17.85 8.03 -32.61
C LEU A 405 -18.60 7.26 -33.72
N SER A 406 -18.97 7.94 -34.81
CA SER A 406 -19.72 7.33 -35.93
C SER A 406 -18.84 6.59 -36.94
N GLY A 407 -17.52 6.54 -36.72
CA GLY A 407 -16.60 5.80 -37.58
C GLY A 407 -16.93 4.30 -37.65
N PRO A 408 -16.80 3.63 -38.81
CA PRO A 408 -17.21 2.23 -38.97
C PRO A 408 -16.54 1.27 -37.98
N ALA A 409 -15.25 1.47 -37.67
CA ALA A 409 -14.52 0.65 -36.72
C ALA A 409 -15.07 0.80 -35.29
N MET A 410 -15.39 2.03 -34.89
CA MET A 410 -15.97 2.34 -33.58
C MET A 410 -17.38 1.75 -33.43
N VAL A 411 -18.22 1.89 -34.46
CA VAL A 411 -19.57 1.31 -34.48
C VAL A 411 -19.52 -0.22 -34.44
N THR A 412 -18.64 -0.85 -35.21
CA THR A 412 -18.47 -2.32 -35.22
C THR A 412 -18.05 -2.83 -33.86
N TRP A 413 -17.03 -2.21 -33.25
CA TRP A 413 -16.59 -2.55 -31.89
C TRP A 413 -17.70 -2.38 -30.86
N ALA A 414 -18.47 -1.30 -30.93
CA ALA A 414 -19.57 -1.04 -30.00
C ALA A 414 -20.68 -2.09 -30.14
N GLN A 415 -21.00 -2.51 -31.38
CA GLN A 415 -21.94 -3.60 -31.66
C GLN A 415 -21.42 -4.93 -31.11
N ASP A 416 -20.16 -5.27 -31.37
CA ASP A 416 -19.53 -6.51 -30.91
C ASP A 416 -19.45 -6.60 -29.38
N LEU A 417 -19.24 -5.48 -28.70
CA LEU A 417 -19.23 -5.42 -27.23
C LEU A 417 -20.65 -5.60 -26.67
N LEU A 418 -21.61 -4.80 -27.13
CA LEU A 418 -22.95 -4.76 -26.55
C LEU A 418 -23.82 -5.95 -26.95
N SER A 419 -23.58 -6.57 -28.12
CA SER A 419 -24.31 -7.78 -28.56
C SER A 419 -24.06 -9.01 -27.69
N ARG A 420 -22.97 -9.02 -26.91
CA ARG A 420 -22.71 -10.09 -25.92
C ARG A 420 -23.80 -10.15 -24.85
N LEU A 421 -24.42 -9.01 -24.54
CA LEU A 421 -25.51 -8.91 -23.57
C LEU A 421 -26.81 -9.52 -24.09
N ASP A 422 -26.99 -9.58 -25.41
CA ASP A 422 -28.22 -10.08 -26.04
C ASP A 422 -28.36 -11.61 -25.89
N GLN A 423 -27.31 -12.30 -25.43
CA GLN A 423 -27.34 -13.73 -25.11
C GLN A 423 -28.06 -14.03 -23.79
N ASP A 424 -28.23 -13.04 -22.92
CA ASP A 424 -28.98 -13.20 -21.67
C ASP A 424 -30.48 -13.06 -21.95
N THR A 425 -31.29 -13.95 -21.38
CA THR A 425 -32.76 -13.88 -21.49
C THR A 425 -33.34 -12.60 -20.88
N ARG A 426 -32.62 -11.95 -19.97
CA ARG A 426 -32.96 -10.67 -19.38
C ARG A 426 -32.44 -9.55 -20.29
N ASP A 427 -33.21 -8.49 -20.45
CA ASP A 427 -32.79 -7.30 -21.21
C ASP A 427 -31.74 -6.48 -20.42
N LEU A 428 -30.54 -7.02 -20.31
CA LEU A 428 -29.41 -6.42 -19.60
C LEU A 428 -28.99 -5.13 -20.28
N ARG A 429 -28.98 -5.08 -21.62
CA ARG A 429 -28.62 -3.89 -22.39
C ARG A 429 -29.55 -2.72 -22.10
N ARG A 430 -30.88 -2.92 -22.07
CA ARG A 430 -31.83 -1.87 -21.66
C ARG A 430 -31.59 -1.42 -20.23
N THR A 431 -31.31 -2.36 -19.33
CA THR A 431 -31.08 -2.05 -17.91
C THR A 431 -29.82 -1.20 -17.74
N LEU A 432 -28.72 -1.57 -18.39
CA LEU A 432 -27.47 -0.82 -18.39
C LEU A 432 -27.65 0.58 -18.98
N ARG A 433 -28.30 0.69 -20.15
CA ARG A 433 -28.57 2.00 -20.78
C ARG A 433 -29.33 2.93 -19.85
N ALA A 434 -30.38 2.44 -19.19
CA ALA A 434 -31.14 3.24 -18.23
C ALA A 434 -30.30 3.60 -16.99
N TRP A 435 -29.53 2.65 -16.46
CA TRP A 435 -28.63 2.87 -15.33
C TRP A 435 -27.55 3.93 -15.63
N ILE A 436 -26.95 3.86 -16.82
CA ILE A 436 -25.97 4.85 -17.29
C ILE A 436 -26.62 6.23 -17.45
N ALA A 437 -27.79 6.29 -18.10
CA ALA A 437 -28.53 7.55 -18.29
C ALA A 437 -28.91 8.23 -16.96
N GLU A 438 -29.13 7.44 -15.90
CA GLU A 438 -29.38 7.94 -14.55
C GLU A 438 -28.09 8.13 -13.71
N GLY A 439 -26.93 8.23 -14.36
CA GLY A 439 -25.65 8.53 -13.72
C GLY A 439 -25.12 7.40 -12.83
N GLY A 440 -25.48 6.15 -13.11
CA GLY A 440 -25.10 4.98 -12.32
C GLY A 440 -25.93 4.80 -11.05
N ASN A 441 -27.10 5.44 -10.95
CA ASN A 441 -27.99 5.33 -9.80
C ASN A 441 -29.03 4.21 -9.99
N ALA A 442 -28.96 3.16 -9.18
CA ALA A 442 -29.84 1.99 -9.31
C ALA A 442 -31.31 2.31 -8.99
N GLU A 443 -31.57 3.18 -8.02
CA GLU A 443 -32.91 3.56 -7.58
C GLU A 443 -33.66 4.36 -8.66
N ARG A 444 -33.02 5.37 -9.25
CA ARG A 444 -33.59 6.16 -10.36
C ARG A 444 -33.81 5.31 -11.60
N ALA A 445 -32.84 4.47 -11.94
CA ALA A 445 -32.97 3.55 -13.07
C ALA A 445 -34.12 2.56 -12.87
N ALA A 446 -34.28 2.04 -11.65
CA ALA A 446 -35.37 1.14 -11.30
C ALA A 446 -36.73 1.83 -11.41
N GLN A 447 -36.86 3.08 -10.94
CA GLN A 447 -38.06 3.88 -11.11
C GLN A 447 -38.41 4.09 -12.58
N ARG A 448 -37.42 4.39 -13.42
CA ARG A 448 -37.59 4.56 -14.87
C ARG A 448 -37.97 3.26 -15.60
N LEU A 449 -37.48 2.12 -15.12
CA LEU A 449 -37.73 0.81 -15.71
C LEU A 449 -38.98 0.13 -15.15
N GLY A 450 -39.55 0.62 -14.05
CA GLY A 450 -40.68 -0.02 -13.37
C GLY A 450 -40.30 -1.32 -12.65
N VAL A 451 -39.05 -1.43 -12.17
CA VAL A 451 -38.53 -2.63 -11.48
C VAL A 451 -38.00 -2.27 -10.09
N HIS A 452 -37.51 -3.26 -9.33
CA HIS A 452 -36.87 -3.02 -8.04
C HIS A 452 -35.38 -2.63 -8.20
N ALA A 453 -34.86 -1.75 -7.33
CA ALA A 453 -33.46 -1.30 -7.38
C ALA A 453 -32.46 -2.46 -7.30
N GLN A 454 -32.79 -3.50 -6.54
CA GLN A 454 -31.98 -4.72 -6.45
C GLN A 454 -31.85 -5.43 -7.81
N THR A 455 -32.92 -5.48 -8.60
CA THR A 455 -32.91 -6.08 -9.94
C THR A 455 -31.92 -5.36 -10.86
N VAL A 456 -31.89 -4.02 -10.80
CA VAL A 456 -30.92 -3.22 -11.56
C VAL A 456 -29.49 -3.58 -11.14
N ARG A 457 -29.20 -3.65 -9.82
CA ARG A 457 -27.87 -4.01 -9.32
C ARG A 457 -27.44 -5.42 -9.76
N GLU A 458 -28.37 -6.37 -9.74
CA GLU A 458 -28.12 -7.74 -10.19
C GLU A 458 -27.87 -7.82 -11.69
N HIS A 459 -28.62 -7.06 -12.50
CA HIS A 459 -28.39 -6.97 -13.94
C HIS A 459 -27.03 -6.34 -14.27
N VAL A 460 -26.68 -5.23 -13.61
CA VAL A 460 -25.36 -4.57 -13.79
C VAL A 460 -24.23 -5.53 -13.42
N ARG A 461 -24.34 -6.23 -12.29
CA ARG A 461 -23.36 -7.24 -11.87
C ARG A 461 -23.27 -8.43 -12.83
N SER A 462 -24.40 -8.88 -13.38
CA SER A 462 -24.45 -9.98 -14.34
C SER A 462 -23.80 -9.61 -15.68
N ALA A 463 -23.80 -8.33 -16.05
CA ALA A 463 -23.17 -7.84 -17.26
C ALA A 463 -21.63 -7.84 -17.20
N GLU A 464 -21.04 -7.69 -16.02
CA GLU A 464 -19.58 -7.60 -15.85
C GLU A 464 -18.80 -8.79 -16.45
N PRO A 465 -19.13 -10.06 -16.16
CA PRO A 465 -18.43 -11.20 -16.75
C PRO A 465 -18.69 -11.34 -18.26
N VAL A 466 -19.88 -10.97 -18.74
CA VAL A 466 -20.26 -11.08 -20.16
C VAL A 466 -19.51 -10.07 -21.02
N LEU A 467 -19.35 -8.85 -20.50
CA LEU A 467 -18.60 -7.79 -21.16
C LEU A 467 -17.09 -7.89 -20.89
N GLU A 468 -16.69 -8.71 -19.92
CA GLU A 468 -15.37 -8.69 -19.30
C GLU A 468 -15.03 -7.25 -18.85
N ARG A 469 -15.92 -6.57 -18.13
CA ARG A 469 -15.73 -5.17 -17.67
C ARG A 469 -16.26 -4.98 -16.25
N ARG A 470 -15.50 -4.33 -15.38
CA ARG A 470 -15.97 -3.96 -14.04
C ARG A 470 -16.72 -2.63 -14.10
N LEU A 471 -18.05 -2.71 -14.17
CA LEU A 471 -18.93 -1.56 -14.24
C LEU A 471 -19.14 -0.90 -12.88
N LEU A 472 -19.27 -1.72 -11.83
CA LEU A 472 -19.57 -1.25 -10.47
C LEU A 472 -18.36 -0.58 -9.80
N ALA A 473 -17.15 -0.93 -10.22
CA ALA A 473 -15.92 -0.28 -9.79
C ALA A 473 -15.80 1.15 -10.34
N GLY A 474 -16.51 1.47 -11.43
CA GLY A 474 -16.33 2.71 -12.18
C GLY A 474 -15.05 2.70 -13.02
N GLY A 475 -14.57 3.89 -13.40
CA GLY A 475 -13.33 4.05 -14.15
C GLY A 475 -13.44 3.64 -15.62
N SER A 476 -12.29 3.32 -16.23
CA SER A 476 -12.14 3.10 -17.67
C SER A 476 -13.09 2.03 -18.22
N ASP A 477 -13.24 0.90 -17.52
CA ASP A 477 -14.12 -0.21 -17.94
C ASP A 477 -15.59 0.22 -18.12
N LEU A 478 -16.10 1.04 -17.19
CA LEU A 478 -17.44 1.62 -17.30
C LEU A 478 -17.51 2.59 -18.48
N TYR A 479 -16.50 3.44 -18.66
CA TYR A 479 -16.48 4.45 -19.72
C TYR A 479 -16.44 3.84 -21.13
N GLU A 480 -15.78 2.69 -21.33
CA GLU A 480 -15.86 1.97 -22.59
C GLU A 480 -17.30 1.57 -22.94
N VAL A 481 -18.08 1.07 -21.96
CA VAL A 481 -19.49 0.71 -22.19
C VAL A 481 -20.35 1.93 -22.46
N VAL A 482 -20.07 3.06 -21.79
CA VAL A 482 -20.74 4.34 -22.07
C VAL A 482 -20.43 4.81 -23.51
N LEU A 483 -19.18 4.75 -23.94
CA LEU A 483 -18.76 5.11 -25.30
C LEU A 483 -19.40 4.21 -26.35
N ALA A 484 -19.55 2.91 -26.08
CA ALA A 484 -20.25 1.99 -26.98
C ALA A 484 -21.72 2.40 -27.17
N HIS A 485 -22.43 2.74 -26.09
CA HIS A 485 -23.80 3.24 -26.21
C HIS A 485 -23.88 4.60 -26.94
N LEU A 486 -22.93 5.50 -26.73
CA LEU A 486 -22.85 6.77 -27.47
C LEU A 486 -22.62 6.54 -28.97
N ALA A 487 -21.72 5.62 -29.33
CA ALA A 487 -21.42 5.28 -30.73
C ALA A 487 -22.62 4.67 -31.46
N LEU A 488 -23.49 3.93 -30.76
CA LEU A 488 -24.73 3.37 -31.33
C LEU A 488 -25.92 4.33 -31.26
N GLY A 489 -25.75 5.54 -30.71
CA GLY A 489 -26.85 6.49 -30.52
C GLY A 489 -27.89 6.05 -29.48
N ASP A 490 -27.53 5.10 -28.60
CA ASP A 490 -28.37 4.66 -27.48
C ASP A 490 -28.43 5.71 -26.35
N LEU A 491 -27.43 6.59 -26.28
CA LEU A 491 -27.32 7.67 -25.31
C LEU A 491 -27.05 9.00 -26.03
N GLU A 492 -27.53 10.09 -25.43
CA GLU A 492 -27.24 11.43 -25.92
C GLU A 492 -25.82 11.87 -25.52
N PRO A 493 -25.08 12.55 -26.41
CA PRO A 493 -23.77 13.10 -26.06
C PRO A 493 -23.91 14.22 -25.02
N PRO A 494 -22.94 14.37 -24.10
CA PRO A 494 -22.99 15.39 -23.07
C PRO A 494 -22.86 16.79 -23.68
N ALA A 495 -23.52 17.76 -23.05
CA ALA A 495 -23.23 19.16 -23.32
C ALA A 495 -21.87 19.51 -22.71
N LEU A 496 -20.86 19.66 -23.56
CA LEU A 496 -19.58 20.29 -23.25
C LEU A 496 -19.60 21.71 -23.83
N HIS A 497 -18.82 22.65 -23.25
CA HIS A 497 -18.69 24.01 -23.81
C HIS A 497 -18.60 23.95 -25.33
N ALA A 498 -19.55 24.65 -25.95
CA ALA A 498 -19.93 24.48 -27.33
C ALA A 498 -18.73 24.27 -28.26
N THR A 499 -18.72 23.10 -28.92
CA THR A 499 -18.45 23.10 -30.36
C THR A 499 -19.52 24.01 -30.96
N LYS A 500 -19.29 25.33 -30.93
CA LYS A 500 -20.16 26.28 -31.63
C LYS A 500 -19.96 25.96 -33.10
N ALA A 501 -20.89 25.21 -33.68
CA ALA A 501 -21.13 25.29 -35.11
C ALA A 501 -21.34 26.77 -35.41
N GLY A 502 -20.52 27.31 -36.33
CA GLY A 502 -20.62 28.70 -36.73
C GLY A 502 -22.05 29.06 -37.11
N VAL A 503 -22.50 30.21 -36.61
CA VAL A 503 -23.59 30.97 -37.25
C VAL A 503 -22.94 31.92 -38.23
#